data_AF-A0A7C7G693-F1
#
_entry.id   AF-A0A7C7G693-F1
#
_cell.length_a   1.000
_cell.length_b   1.000
_cell.length_c   1.000
_cell.angle_alpha   90.00
_cell.angle_beta   90.00
_cell.angle_gamma   90.00
#
_symmetry.space_group_name_H-M   'P 1'
#
loop_
_entity.id
_entity.type
_entity.pdbx_description
1 polymer ?
#
loop_
_entity_poly.entity_id
_entity_poly.type
_entity_poly.pdbx_seq_one_letter_code
_entity_poly.pdbx_strand_id
1 'polypeptide(L)'
;MKGPISLDWLAQAGSLPGKALHVGIVLWFQAGLRRSTTLPLSNGVLRLFGVDRHAKSRALDVMEQAKLITCERRSGCSPIVTLLDVTAAP
;
A
#
# COMPACT_ATOMS: atom_id res chain seq x y z
N MET A 1 18.55 4.52 -8.77
CA MET A 1 17.95 5.70 -8.10
C MET A 1 16.54 5.33 -7.67
N LYS A 2 16.23 5.26 -6.38
CA LYS A 2 14.84 5.15 -5.90
C LYS A 2 14.24 6.55 -6.04
N GLY A 3 13.64 6.82 -7.20
CA GLY A 3 13.07 8.12 -7.52
C GLY A 3 12.04 8.55 -6.48
N PRO A 4 11.68 9.85 -6.45
CA PRO A 4 10.53 10.32 -5.66
C PRO A 4 9.33 9.41 -5.95
N ILE A 5 8.49 9.14 -4.95
CA ILE A 5 7.29 8.30 -5.07
C ILE A 5 6.65 8.53 -6.44
N SER A 6 6.54 7.49 -7.26
CA SER A 6 6.04 7.63 -8.63
C SER A 6 4.66 8.30 -8.59
N LEU A 7 4.58 9.50 -9.15
CA LEU A 7 3.34 10.28 -9.13
C LEU A 7 2.21 9.50 -9.80
N ASP A 8 2.52 8.72 -10.83
CA ASP A 8 1.57 7.83 -11.52
C ASP A 8 1.00 6.76 -10.59
N TRP A 9 1.85 6.17 -9.74
CA TRP A 9 1.41 5.20 -8.74
C TRP A 9 0.46 5.85 -7.73
N LEU A 10 0.79 7.06 -7.26
CA LEU A 10 -0.07 7.82 -6.35
C LEU A 10 -1.38 8.25 -7.03
N ALA A 11 -1.33 8.66 -8.29
CA ALA A 11 -2.50 9.04 -9.07
C ALA A 11 -3.44 7.85 -9.29
N GLN A 12 -2.89 6.67 -9.59
CA GLN A 12 -3.66 5.43 -9.66
C GLN A 12 -4.26 5.07 -8.30
N ALA A 13 -3.48 5.11 -7.20
CA ALA A 13 -3.99 4.86 -5.86
C ALA A 13 -5.05 5.89 -5.41
N GLY A 14 -4.92 7.14 -5.86
CA GLY A 14 -5.88 8.23 -5.63
C GLY A 14 -7.17 8.11 -6.43
N SER A 15 -7.12 7.45 -7.58
CA SER A 15 -8.30 7.17 -8.42
C SER A 15 -9.12 5.98 -7.90
N LEU A 16 -8.56 5.19 -6.97
CA LEU A 16 -9.26 4.06 -6.36
C LEU A 16 -10.23 4.53 -5.27
N PRO A 17 -11.38 3.83 -5.12
CA PRO A 17 -12.39 4.20 -4.14
C PRO A 17 -11.94 4.00 -2.69
N GLY A 18 -12.53 4.77 -1.79
CA GLY A 18 -12.39 4.59 -0.34
C GLY A 18 -11.08 5.17 0.22
N LYS A 19 -10.30 4.34 0.90
CA LYS A 19 -9.08 4.75 1.63
C LYS A 19 -7.79 4.25 0.99
N ALA A 20 -7.83 3.86 -0.28
CA ALA A 20 -6.69 3.36 -1.03
C ALA A 20 -5.49 4.33 -1.00
N LEU A 21 -5.71 5.62 -1.28
CA LEU A 21 -4.66 6.64 -1.20
C LEU A 21 -4.02 6.73 0.20
N HIS A 22 -4.82 6.66 1.26
CA HIS A 22 -4.31 6.76 2.63
C HIS A 22 -3.43 5.54 2.96
N VAL A 23 -3.88 4.35 2.58
CA VAL A 23 -3.09 3.12 2.72
C VAL A 23 -1.82 3.20 1.89
N GLY A 24 -1.89 3.70 0.65
CA GLY A 24 -0.74 3.85 -0.22
C GLY A 24 0.32 4.79 0.33
N ILE A 25 -0.08 5.94 0.88
CA ILE A 25 0.84 6.87 1.56
C ILE A 25 1.53 6.18 2.75
N VAL A 26 0.79 5.43 3.55
CA VAL A 26 1.36 4.69 4.70
C VAL A 26 2.37 3.63 4.25
N LEU A 27 2.05 2.89 3.19
CA LEU A 27 2.94 1.89 2.62
C LEU A 27 4.24 2.53 2.12
N TRP A 28 4.16 3.62 1.37
CA TRP A 28 5.32 4.35 0.89
C TRP A 28 6.16 4.95 2.01
N PHE A 29 5.51 5.51 3.04
CA PHE A 29 6.19 6.03 4.21
C PHE A 29 6.98 4.92 4.94
N GLN A 30 6.35 3.76 5.17
CA GLN A 30 7.03 2.63 5.79
C GLN A 30 8.12 2.03 4.89
N ALA A 31 7.92 2.00 3.57
CA ALA A 31 8.90 1.52 2.61
C ALA A 31 10.13 2.42 2.57
N GLY A 32 9.95 3.75 2.64
CA GLY A 32 11.03 4.72 2.76
C GLY A 32 11.82 4.56 4.07
N LEU A 33 11.11 4.41 5.19
CA LEU A 33 11.74 4.20 6.51
C LEU A 33 12.55 2.90 6.58
N ARG A 34 11.99 1.79 6.07
CA ARG A 34 12.62 0.46 6.10
C ARG A 34 13.58 0.22 4.94
N ARG A 35 13.61 1.11 3.95
CA ARG A 35 14.26 0.94 2.64
C ARG A 35 13.86 -0.37 1.91
N SER A 36 12.71 -0.94 2.26
CA SER A 36 12.18 -2.22 1.77
C SER A 36 10.83 -2.01 1.10
N THR A 37 10.57 -2.68 -0.02
CA THR A 37 9.28 -2.67 -0.73
C THR A 37 8.29 -3.67 -0.18
N THR A 38 8.77 -4.69 0.55
CA THR A 38 7.95 -5.67 1.25
C THR A 38 7.94 -5.36 2.75
N LEU A 39 6.76 -5.16 3.31
CA LEU A 39 6.58 -4.77 4.69
C LEU A 39 5.26 -5.24 5.30
N PRO A 40 5.24 -5.61 6.59
CA PRO A 40 4.01 -5.96 7.28
C PRO A 40 3.17 -4.71 7.54
N LEU A 41 1.92 -4.70 7.09
CA LEU A 41 1.01 -3.59 7.30
C LEU A 41 0.24 -3.78 8.62
N SER A 42 0.69 -3.10 9.68
CA SER A 42 0.03 -3.13 10.99
C SER A 42 -1.16 -2.15 11.05
N ASN A 43 -2.17 -2.48 11.86
CA ASN A 43 -3.34 -1.61 12.04
C ASN A 43 -3.03 -0.34 12.86
N GLY A 44 -1.97 -0.36 13.67
CA GLY A 44 -1.62 0.76 14.54
C GLY A 44 -1.30 2.03 13.76
N VAL A 45 -0.43 1.93 12.75
CA VAL A 45 -0.07 3.08 11.91
C VAL A 45 -1.26 3.53 11.07
N LEU A 46 -2.04 2.59 10.51
CA LEU A 46 -3.22 2.89 9.70
C LEU A 46 -4.30 3.68 10.46
N ARG A 47 -4.46 3.41 11.76
CA ARG A 47 -5.39 4.17 12.61
C ARG A 47 -5.06 5.65 12.70
N LEU A 48 -3.78 6.03 12.65
CA LEU A 48 -3.36 7.45 12.63
C LEU A 48 -3.88 8.17 11.38
N PHE A 49 -4.08 7.45 10.29
CA PHE A 49 -4.62 7.95 9.02
C PHE A 49 -6.14 7.73 8.91
N GLY A 50 -6.81 7.40 10.02
CA GLY A 50 -8.26 7.15 10.04
C GLY A 50 -8.68 5.92 9.24
N VAL A 51 -7.78 4.96 9.02
CA VAL A 51 -8.07 3.71 8.31
C VAL A 51 -8.36 2.61 9.33
N ASP A 52 -9.60 2.17 9.37
CA ASP A 52 -10.03 1.04 10.20
C ASP A 52 -9.71 -0.31 9.52
N ARG A 53 -9.93 -1.43 10.23
CA ARG A 53 -9.63 -2.77 9.73
C ARG A 53 -10.38 -3.13 8.43
N HIS A 54 -11.63 -2.67 8.28
CA HIS A 54 -12.45 -2.93 7.10
C HIS A 54 -12.07 -2.01 5.95
N ALA A 55 -11.80 -0.73 6.21
CA ALA A 55 -11.23 0.16 5.21
C ALA A 55 -9.88 -0.35 4.70
N LYS A 56 -9.03 -0.87 5.59
CA LYS A 56 -7.77 -1.52 5.21
C LYS A 56 -8.00 -2.70 4.28
N SER A 57 -8.86 -3.66 4.67
CA SER A 57 -9.10 -4.84 3.85
C SER A 57 -9.57 -4.44 2.45
N ARG A 58 -10.59 -3.57 2.36
CA ARG A 58 -11.11 -3.08 1.08
C ARG A 58 -10.06 -2.34 0.26
N ALA A 59 -9.26 -1.49 0.90
CA ALA A 59 -8.17 -0.77 0.23
C ALA A 59 -7.12 -1.72 -0.33
N LEU A 60 -6.74 -2.76 0.43
CA LEU A 60 -5.80 -3.78 -0.05
C LEU A 60 -6.37 -4.56 -1.23
N ASP A 61 -7.65 -4.93 -1.18
CA ASP A 61 -8.33 -5.63 -2.28
C ASP A 61 -8.29 -4.80 -3.57
N VAL A 62 -8.68 -3.53 -3.52
CA VAL A 62 -8.72 -2.67 -4.73
C VAL A 62 -7.33 -2.32 -5.25
N MET A 63 -6.35 -2.11 -4.37
CA MET A 63 -4.98 -1.81 -4.77
C MET A 63 -4.28 -3.04 -5.38
N GLU A 64 -4.58 -4.23 -4.90
CA GLU A 64 -4.09 -5.49 -5.46
C GLU A 64 -4.73 -5.76 -6.84
N GLN A 65 -6.04 -5.53 -6.98
CA GLN A 65 -6.72 -5.59 -8.28
C GLN A 65 -6.16 -4.58 -9.29
N ALA A 66 -5.78 -3.39 -8.83
CA ALA A 66 -5.13 -2.36 -9.64
C ALA A 66 -3.64 -2.66 -9.94
N LYS A 67 -3.10 -3.79 -9.47
CA LYS A 67 -1.69 -4.20 -9.63
C LYS A 67 -0.68 -3.18 -9.09
N LEU A 68 -1.09 -2.40 -8.08
CA LEU A 68 -0.21 -1.44 -7.39
C LEU A 68 0.59 -2.11 -6.27
N ILE A 69 0.02 -3.18 -5.70
CA ILE A 69 0.60 -3.95 -4.59
C ILE A 69 0.30 -5.44 -4.77
N THR A 70 1.04 -6.28 -4.06
CA THR A 70 0.62 -7.65 -3.73
C THR A 70 0.46 -7.78 -2.21
N CYS A 71 -0.50 -8.59 -1.78
CA CYS A 71 -0.82 -8.75 -0.37
C CYS A 71 -0.86 -10.21 0.03
N GLU A 72 0.13 -10.64 0.82
CA GLU A 72 0.10 -11.95 1.46
C GLU A 72 -0.66 -11.87 2.79
N ARG A 73 -1.81 -12.52 2.83
CA ARG A 73 -2.67 -12.60 4.02
C ARG A 73 -2.44 -13.95 4.71
N ARG A 74 -2.01 -13.91 5.98
CA ARG A 74 -1.94 -15.09 6.85
C ARG A 74 -2.91 -14.92 8.02
N SER A 75 -3.71 -15.94 8.31
CA SER A 75 -4.62 -15.96 9.45
C SER A 75 -3.88 -15.65 10.75
N GLY A 76 -4.41 -14.72 11.56
CA GLY A 76 -3.81 -14.31 12.84
C GLY A 76 -2.58 -13.39 12.73
N CYS A 77 -2.13 -13.02 11.53
CA CYS A 77 -0.96 -12.15 11.33
C CYS A 77 -1.31 -10.83 10.62
N SER A 78 -0.42 -9.85 10.74
CA SER A 78 -0.51 -8.66 9.89
C SER A 78 -0.23 -9.06 8.43
N PRO A 79 -1.04 -8.60 7.46
CA PRO A 79 -0.77 -8.87 6.06
C PRO A 79 0.58 -8.30 5.65
N ILE A 80 1.34 -9.07 4.88
CA ILE A 80 2.60 -8.64 4.30
C ILE A 80 2.28 -8.05 2.94
N VAL A 81 2.61 -6.77 2.76
CA VAL A 81 2.32 -6.04 1.53
C VAL A 81 3.63 -5.79 0.81
N THR A 82 3.64 -6.06 -0.49
CA THR A 82 4.74 -5.71 -1.39
C THR A 82 4.28 -4.63 -2.36
N LEU A 83 5.00 -3.53 -2.40
CA LEU A 83 4.81 -2.48 -3.41
C LEU A 83 5.32 -2.99 -4.75
N LEU A 84 4.46 -2.98 -5.77
CA LEU A 84 4.87 -3.24 -7.15
C LEU A 84 5.32 -1.92 -7.77
N ASP A 85 6.58 -1.89 -8.19
CA ASP A 85 7.13 -0.74 -8.90
C ASP A 85 6.48 -0.69 -10.29
N VAL A 86 5.79 0.41 -10.60
CA VAL A 86 5.17 0.62 -11.92
C VAL A 86 6.23 0.99 -12.97
N THR A 87 7.50 1.14 -12.57
CA THR A 87 8.65 1.34 -13.47
C THR A 87 9.13 0.02 -14.12
N ALA A 88 8.19 -0.82 -14.54
CA ALA A 88 8.46 -1.95 -15.42
C ALA A 88 7.43 -1.94 -16.56
N ALA A 89 7.46 -0.88 -17.36
CA ALA A 89 7.15 -1.01 -18.78
C ALA A 89 8.48 -1.38 -19.50
N PRO A 90 8.47 -2.32 -20.46
CA PRO A 90 9.66 -2.79 -21.17
C PRO A 90 10.35 -1.68 -21.98
#